data_AF-A0AAE7DAF9-F1
#
_entry.id   AF-A0AAE7DAF9-F1
#
_cell.length_a   1.000
_cell.length_b   1.000
_cell.length_c   1.000
_cell.angle_alpha   90.00
_cell.angle_beta   90.00
_cell.angle_gamma   90.00
#
_symmetry.space_group_name_H-M   'P 1'
#
loop_
_entity.id
_entity.type
_entity.pdbx_description
1 polymer ?
#
loop_
_entity_poly.entity_id
_entity_poly.type
_entity_poly.pdbx_seq_one_letter_code
_entity_poly.pdbx_strand_id
1 'polypeptide(L)'
;MRCLLALTGLLFITTAVSAQQEAWRIVPGESIGHVKLEMPANELASLGKPDTGDAAMMKAWRIWYGRRKDGSVDSAAVLAVFTAMRTQDTQYVKEVRVTSRRFRTAENVGAGSAMTAVRKAYPNLKLVKVYASKNRSRRIEVYDDEKLGIAFETASARRRAICSMVVVHTPGEAPGSYLDYHIGFDNLLPVTR
;
A
#
# COMPACT_ATOMS: atom_id res chain seq x y z
N MET A 1 -50.13 -40.11 13.89
CA MET A 1 -49.13 -40.20 12.80
C MET A 1 -48.56 -38.79 12.61
N ARG A 2 -47.52 -38.41 13.38
CA ARG A 2 -46.10 -38.35 12.97
C ARG A 2 -45.87 -37.67 11.61
N CYS A 3 -45.45 -36.40 11.63
CA CYS A 3 -44.40 -35.86 10.74
C CYS A 3 -43.92 -34.51 11.28
N LEU A 4 -42.95 -34.58 12.20
CA LEU A 4 -42.10 -33.46 12.60
C LEU A 4 -40.88 -33.52 11.67
N LEU A 5 -40.76 -32.60 10.71
CA LEU A 5 -39.57 -32.47 9.87
C LEU A 5 -38.86 -31.17 10.25
N ALA A 6 -37.72 -31.36 10.92
CA ALA A 6 -36.79 -30.31 11.30
C ALA A 6 -36.21 -29.63 10.07
N LEU A 7 -36.34 -28.30 10.00
CA LEU A 7 -35.66 -27.45 9.02
C LEU A 7 -34.69 -26.53 9.78
N THR A 8 -33.56 -27.07 10.20
CA THR A 8 -32.46 -26.28 10.75
C THR A 8 -31.18 -26.67 10.04
N GLY A 9 -30.72 -25.80 9.13
CA GLY A 9 -29.40 -25.94 8.54
C GLY A 9 -29.28 -25.23 7.21
N LEU A 10 -28.98 -23.92 7.24
CA LEU A 10 -28.07 -23.26 6.29
C LEU A 10 -27.94 -21.78 6.70
N LEU A 11 -27.01 -21.44 7.59
CA LEU A 11 -26.68 -20.02 7.84
C LEU A 11 -25.26 -19.83 8.37
N PHE A 12 -24.24 -20.28 7.63
CA PHE A 12 -22.83 -20.04 8.02
C PHE A 12 -21.85 -19.72 6.88
N ILE A 13 -22.31 -19.37 5.68
CA ILE A 13 -21.38 -19.13 4.53
C ILE A 13 -21.14 -17.62 4.26
N THR A 14 -21.93 -16.70 4.81
CA THR A 14 -21.86 -15.27 4.42
C THR A 14 -20.77 -14.45 5.13
N THR A 15 -20.23 -14.90 6.27
CA THR A 15 -19.29 -14.09 7.08
C THR A 15 -17.86 -14.09 6.55
N ALA A 16 -17.39 -15.21 5.97
CA ALA A 16 -16.01 -15.34 5.51
C ALA A 16 -15.67 -14.43 4.31
N VAL A 17 -16.66 -14.18 3.43
CA VAL A 17 -16.46 -13.35 2.22
C VAL A 17 -16.23 -11.88 2.58
N SER A 18 -16.95 -11.37 3.59
CA SER A 18 -16.79 -9.98 4.05
C SER A 18 -15.43 -9.74 4.73
N ALA A 19 -14.98 -10.67 5.59
CA ALA A 19 -13.68 -10.57 6.25
C ALA A 19 -12.51 -10.64 5.25
N GLN A 20 -12.63 -11.48 4.21
CA GLN A 20 -11.63 -11.56 3.15
C GLN A 20 -11.59 -10.29 2.28
N GLN A 21 -12.73 -9.60 2.09
CA GLN A 21 -12.81 -8.38 1.32
C GLN A 21 -12.14 -7.19 2.04
N GLU A 22 -12.24 -7.12 3.36
CA GLU A 22 -11.53 -6.14 4.19
C GLU A 22 -9.99 -6.34 4.15
N ALA A 23 -9.52 -7.59 4.09
CA ALA A 23 -8.08 -7.89 4.05
C ALA A 23 -7.34 -7.32 2.82
N TRP A 24 -8.06 -7.03 1.73
CA TRP A 24 -7.51 -6.46 0.49
C TRP A 24 -7.99 -5.03 0.23
N ARG A 25 -8.46 -4.34 1.27
CA ARG A 25 -8.96 -2.97 1.15
C ARG A 25 -7.85 -1.94 1.35
N ILE A 26 -7.91 -0.85 0.59
CA ILE A 26 -7.13 0.37 0.81
C ILE A 26 -8.10 1.42 1.32
N VAL A 27 -7.82 1.99 2.49
CA VAL A 27 -8.58 3.08 3.08
C VAL A 27 -7.65 4.29 3.18
N PRO A 28 -7.83 5.33 2.33
CA PRO A 28 -7.01 6.55 2.38
C PRO A 28 -6.91 7.11 3.80
N GLY A 29 -5.70 7.47 4.21
CA GLY A 29 -5.48 8.10 5.51
C GLY A 29 -5.67 7.18 6.73
N GLU A 30 -5.90 5.88 6.53
CA GLU A 30 -6.21 4.96 7.63
C GLU A 30 -5.47 3.63 7.53
N SER A 31 -5.59 2.88 6.43
CA SER A 31 -5.06 1.51 6.39
C SER A 31 -4.86 0.93 4.99
N ILE A 32 -4.04 -0.11 4.92
CA ILE A 32 -4.03 -1.07 3.82
C ILE A 32 -4.13 -2.49 4.41
N GLY A 33 -5.22 -3.17 4.09
CA GLY A 33 -5.58 -4.46 4.69
C GLY A 33 -5.60 -4.38 6.21
N HIS A 34 -4.84 -5.24 6.88
CA HIS A 34 -4.76 -5.28 8.34
C HIS A 34 -3.75 -4.28 8.94
N VAL A 35 -3.00 -3.56 8.11
CA VAL A 35 -2.02 -2.58 8.59
C VAL A 35 -2.67 -1.20 8.66
N LYS A 36 -2.79 -0.67 9.86
CA LYS A 36 -3.37 0.65 10.14
C LYS A 36 -2.27 1.66 10.43
N LEU A 37 -2.50 2.90 10.03
CA LEU A 37 -1.72 4.01 10.51
C LEU A 37 -1.86 4.16 12.03
N GLU A 38 -0.82 4.69 12.67
CA GLU A 38 -0.73 4.88 14.11
C GLU A 38 -0.88 3.60 14.94
N MET A 39 -0.82 2.41 14.32
CA MET A 39 -0.73 1.17 15.09
C MET A 39 0.70 0.97 15.61
N PRO A 40 0.87 0.44 16.84
CA PRO A 40 2.16 0.05 17.37
C PRO A 40 2.90 -0.96 16.48
N ALA A 41 4.22 -0.79 16.30
CA ALA A 41 5.01 -1.63 15.42
C ALA A 41 5.09 -3.11 15.86
N ASN A 42 4.87 -3.41 17.14
CA ASN A 42 4.80 -4.79 17.64
C ASN A 42 3.57 -5.56 17.11
N GLU A 43 2.48 -4.87 16.77
CA GLU A 43 1.30 -5.50 16.19
C GLU A 43 1.55 -6.02 14.76
N LEU A 44 2.60 -5.51 14.07
CA LEU A 44 3.03 -6.02 12.76
C LEU A 44 3.55 -7.46 12.82
N ALA A 45 3.83 -8.00 14.01
CA ALA A 45 4.20 -9.40 14.17
C ALA A 45 3.12 -10.37 13.63
N SER A 46 1.87 -9.93 13.56
CA SER A 46 0.75 -10.66 12.94
C SER A 46 0.96 -10.95 11.44
N LEU A 47 1.80 -10.17 10.75
CA LEU A 47 2.17 -10.37 9.34
C LEU A 47 3.30 -11.39 9.17
N GLY A 48 3.89 -11.87 10.27
CA GLY A 48 5.11 -12.66 10.26
C GLY A 48 6.37 -11.81 10.10
N LYS A 49 7.52 -12.49 10.06
CA LYS A 49 8.84 -11.84 9.94
C LYS A 49 8.95 -11.12 8.58
N PRO A 50 9.37 -9.83 8.54
CA PRO A 50 9.66 -9.16 7.28
C PRO A 50 10.82 -9.83 6.55
N ASP A 51 10.76 -9.81 5.23
CA ASP A 51 11.79 -10.36 4.35
C ASP A 51 13.07 -9.50 4.35
N THR A 52 12.88 -8.19 4.40
CA THR A 52 13.95 -7.22 4.46
C THR A 52 13.47 -5.95 5.16
N GLY A 53 14.40 -5.06 5.46
CA GLY A 53 14.15 -3.83 6.19
C GLY A 53 15.44 -3.15 6.58
N ASP A 54 15.30 -1.89 6.95
CA ASP A 54 16.38 -1.09 7.51
C ASP A 54 15.83 -0.28 8.68
N ALA A 55 16.59 -0.18 9.75
CA ALA A 55 16.20 0.57 10.94
C ALA A 55 17.34 1.52 11.31
N ALA A 56 17.07 2.82 11.21
CA ALA A 56 18.04 3.87 11.43
C ALA A 56 17.34 5.11 12.00
N MET A 57 18.05 5.85 12.86
CA MET A 57 17.59 7.15 13.38
C MET A 57 16.14 7.15 13.89
N MET A 58 15.80 6.16 14.73
CA MET A 58 14.46 5.99 15.33
C MET A 58 13.33 5.75 14.33
N LYS A 59 13.67 5.32 13.11
CA LYS A 59 12.74 4.97 12.04
C LYS A 59 13.06 3.56 11.55
N ALA A 60 12.07 2.90 10.94
CA ALA A 60 12.30 1.59 10.33
C ALA A 60 11.39 1.35 9.13
N TRP A 61 11.99 0.73 8.12
CA TRP A 61 11.29 0.06 7.03
C TRP A 61 11.20 -1.43 7.32
N ARG A 62 10.01 -2.00 7.11
CA ARG A 62 9.77 -3.44 7.14
C ARG A 62 9.06 -3.83 5.84
N ILE A 63 9.59 -4.81 5.14
CA ILE A 63 9.15 -5.15 3.79
C ILE A 63 8.84 -6.64 3.73
N TRP A 64 7.66 -6.96 3.19
CA TRP A 64 7.20 -8.31 2.93
C TRP A 64 6.93 -8.45 1.43
N TYR A 65 7.44 -9.52 0.85
CA TYR A 65 7.13 -9.93 -0.51
C TYR A 65 6.05 -11.01 -0.51
N GLY A 66 5.18 -10.97 -1.51
CA GLY A 66 4.28 -12.06 -1.81
C GLY A 66 5.06 -13.33 -2.16
N ARG A 67 4.37 -14.46 -2.15
CA ARG A 67 4.92 -15.75 -2.55
C ARG A 67 4.14 -16.29 -3.75
N ARG A 68 4.86 -16.88 -4.71
CA ARG A 68 4.26 -17.63 -5.81
C ARG A 68 3.81 -19.01 -5.33
N LYS A 69 3.09 -19.74 -6.19
CA LYS A 69 2.59 -21.09 -5.87
C LYS A 69 3.69 -22.08 -5.50
N ASP A 70 4.89 -21.90 -6.06
CA ASP A 70 6.08 -22.70 -5.78
C ASP A 70 6.84 -22.25 -4.51
N GLY A 71 6.32 -21.27 -3.78
CA GLY A 71 6.94 -20.70 -2.59
C GLY A 71 8.02 -19.66 -2.86
N SER A 72 8.39 -19.39 -4.11
CA SER A 72 9.38 -18.38 -4.47
C SER A 72 8.88 -16.96 -4.20
N VAL A 73 9.81 -16.04 -3.95
CA VAL A 73 9.53 -14.60 -3.73
C VAL A 73 8.90 -13.97 -4.97
N ASP A 74 7.73 -13.35 -4.80
CA ASP A 74 7.10 -12.52 -5.81
C ASP A 74 7.45 -11.04 -5.62
N SER A 75 8.51 -10.59 -6.28
CA SER A 75 8.99 -9.20 -6.22
C SER A 75 7.99 -8.17 -6.78
N ALA A 76 6.95 -8.60 -7.50
CA ALA A 76 5.90 -7.71 -7.99
C ALA A 76 4.82 -7.41 -6.93
N ALA A 77 4.71 -8.24 -5.89
CA ALA A 77 3.73 -8.10 -4.82
C ALA A 77 4.45 -7.73 -3.52
N VAL A 78 4.47 -6.44 -3.18
CA VAL A 78 5.18 -5.95 -2.01
C VAL A 78 4.23 -5.22 -1.08
N LEU A 79 4.43 -5.43 0.22
CA LEU A 79 3.94 -4.61 1.31
C LEU A 79 5.16 -4.00 2.01
N ALA A 80 5.25 -2.68 2.05
CA ALA A 80 6.29 -1.97 2.78
C ALA A 80 5.64 -1.09 3.85
N VAL A 81 6.11 -1.20 5.08
CA VAL A 81 5.58 -0.44 6.23
C VAL A 81 6.70 0.38 6.80
N PHE A 82 6.46 1.69 6.89
CA PHE A 82 7.36 2.60 7.56
C PHE A 82 6.81 2.96 8.93
N THR A 83 7.69 2.91 9.92
CA THR A 83 7.37 3.27 11.29
C THR A 83 8.38 4.28 11.82
N ALA A 84 7.90 5.19 12.67
CA ALA A 84 8.74 6.14 13.37
C ALA A 84 8.48 6.08 14.88
N MET A 85 9.51 6.34 15.66
CA MET A 85 9.40 6.38 17.10
C MET A 85 8.60 7.61 17.55
N ARG A 86 7.62 7.39 18.43
CA ARG A 86 6.82 8.45 19.06
C ARG A 86 7.06 8.54 20.56
N THR A 87 7.28 7.40 21.20
CA THR A 87 7.69 7.26 22.60
C THR A 87 9.04 6.55 22.64
N GLN A 88 9.77 6.64 23.75
CA GLN A 88 11.13 6.08 23.87
C GLN A 88 11.27 4.62 23.43
N ASP A 89 10.22 3.80 23.57
CA ASP A 89 10.27 2.36 23.33
C ASP A 89 9.25 1.89 22.27
N THR A 90 8.53 2.80 21.61
CA THR A 90 7.48 2.39 20.66
C THR A 90 7.51 3.19 19.37
N GLN A 91 7.71 2.45 18.28
CA GLN A 91 7.49 2.93 16.93
C GLN A 91 6.04 2.70 16.52
N TYR A 92 5.51 3.63 15.73
CA TYR A 92 4.15 3.58 15.22
C TYR A 92 4.18 3.63 13.70
N VAL A 93 3.23 2.97 13.05
CA VAL A 93 3.08 3.01 11.60
C VAL A 93 2.73 4.43 11.18
N LYS A 94 3.55 5.00 10.29
CA LYS A 94 3.32 6.33 9.71
C LYS A 94 2.95 6.24 8.24
N GLU A 95 3.31 5.14 7.59
CA GLU A 95 3.05 4.96 6.17
C GLU A 95 3.02 3.46 5.81
N VAL A 96 2.14 3.12 4.87
CA VAL A 96 2.00 1.77 4.32
C VAL A 96 1.98 1.86 2.80
N ARG A 97 2.76 1.02 2.12
CA ARG A 97 2.86 0.96 0.65
C ARG A 97 2.54 -0.44 0.14
N VAL A 98 1.84 -0.51 -0.99
CA VAL A 98 1.58 -1.78 -1.69
C VAL A 98 1.72 -1.68 -3.21
N THR A 99 2.28 -2.74 -3.80
CA THR A 99 2.34 -2.93 -5.27
C THR A 99 1.43 -4.06 -5.78
N SER A 100 0.90 -4.87 -4.86
CA SER A 100 0.03 -5.99 -5.22
C SER A 100 -1.28 -5.51 -5.83
N ARG A 101 -1.64 -6.09 -6.97
CA ARG A 101 -2.90 -5.81 -7.68
C ARG A 101 -4.14 -6.35 -6.97
N ARG A 102 -4.01 -6.96 -5.79
CA ARG A 102 -5.16 -7.44 -5.01
C ARG A 102 -5.80 -6.31 -4.21
N PHE A 103 -4.99 -5.35 -3.76
CA PHE A 103 -5.46 -4.26 -2.92
C PHE A 103 -6.22 -3.21 -3.74
N ARG A 104 -7.38 -2.79 -3.24
CA ARG A 104 -8.26 -1.84 -3.92
C ARG A 104 -8.88 -0.84 -2.95
N THR A 105 -9.01 0.40 -3.41
CA THR A 105 -9.84 1.42 -2.74
C THR A 105 -11.33 1.12 -2.96
N ALA A 106 -12.21 1.87 -2.30
CA ALA A 106 -13.67 1.74 -2.49
C ALA A 106 -14.10 2.02 -3.95
N GLU A 107 -13.34 2.87 -4.64
CA GLU A 107 -13.48 3.25 -6.05
C GLU A 107 -12.84 2.24 -7.01
N ASN A 108 -12.40 1.10 -6.48
CA ASN A 108 -11.78 -0.01 -7.22
C ASN A 108 -10.51 0.40 -7.99
N VAL A 109 -9.75 1.37 -7.46
CA VAL A 109 -8.43 1.72 -7.99
C VAL A 109 -7.31 1.23 -7.08
N GLY A 110 -6.10 1.11 -7.63
CA GLY A 110 -4.89 0.66 -6.95
C GLY A 110 -3.80 0.27 -7.93
N ALA A 111 -2.77 -0.46 -7.48
CA ALA A 111 -1.70 -0.93 -8.35
C ALA A 111 -2.25 -1.72 -9.57
N GLY A 112 -1.74 -1.39 -10.76
CA GLY A 112 -2.21 -1.88 -12.06
C GLY A 112 -3.30 -1.01 -12.71
N SER A 113 -3.88 -0.04 -12.00
CA SER A 113 -4.92 0.84 -12.56
C SER A 113 -4.33 1.88 -13.52
N ALA A 114 -5.10 2.27 -14.53
CA ALA A 114 -4.73 3.40 -15.37
C ALA A 114 -4.79 4.71 -14.57
N MET A 115 -3.80 5.58 -14.73
CA MET A 115 -3.78 6.86 -14.00
C MET A 115 -4.94 7.79 -14.36
N THR A 116 -5.61 7.58 -15.50
CA THR A 116 -6.87 8.26 -15.83
C THR A 116 -8.00 7.86 -14.90
N ALA A 117 -8.12 6.58 -14.55
CA ALA A 117 -9.10 6.10 -13.58
C ALA A 117 -8.77 6.59 -12.16
N VAL A 118 -7.49 6.55 -11.78
CA VAL A 118 -7.01 7.06 -10.49
C VAL A 118 -7.35 8.54 -10.31
N ARG A 119 -7.06 9.38 -11.31
CA ARG A 119 -7.40 10.82 -11.28
C ARG A 119 -8.90 11.10 -11.28
N LYS A 120 -9.70 10.22 -11.86
CA LYS A 120 -11.17 10.32 -11.79
C LYS A 120 -11.69 10.01 -10.37
N ALA A 121 -11.10 9.01 -9.71
CA ALA A 121 -11.45 8.65 -8.33
C ALA A 121 -10.96 9.69 -7.32
N TYR A 122 -9.78 10.27 -7.55
CA TYR A 122 -9.13 11.23 -6.66
C TYR A 122 -8.80 12.52 -7.42
N PRO A 123 -9.79 13.44 -7.58
CA PRO A 123 -9.63 14.64 -8.41
C PRO A 123 -8.66 15.68 -7.84
N ASN A 124 -8.31 15.61 -6.54
CA ASN A 124 -7.39 16.55 -5.90
C ASN A 124 -5.92 16.09 -5.95
N LEU A 125 -5.61 14.97 -6.61
CA LEU A 125 -4.24 14.47 -6.74
C LEU A 125 -3.31 15.51 -7.38
N LYS A 126 -2.19 15.81 -6.71
CA LYS A 126 -1.15 16.71 -7.19
C LYS A 126 0.11 15.94 -7.50
N LEU A 127 0.76 16.25 -8.63
CA LEU A 127 2.10 15.74 -8.90
C LEU A 127 3.09 16.41 -7.94
N VAL A 128 3.56 15.67 -6.94
CA VAL A 128 4.42 16.19 -5.86
C VAL A 128 5.90 15.86 -6.07
N LYS A 129 6.22 14.72 -6.70
CA LYS A 129 7.61 14.32 -6.97
C LYS A 129 7.76 13.64 -8.31
N VAL A 130 8.96 13.76 -8.88
CA VAL A 130 9.36 13.13 -10.13
C VAL A 130 10.75 12.56 -9.95
N TYR A 131 10.92 11.31 -10.35
CA TYR A 131 12.20 10.61 -10.36
C TYR A 131 12.48 10.11 -11.76
N ALA A 132 13.72 10.18 -12.21
CA ALA A 132 14.11 9.68 -13.51
C ALA A 132 15.52 9.09 -13.49
N SER A 133 15.75 8.10 -14.34
CA SER A 133 17.09 7.57 -14.56
C SER A 133 17.94 8.64 -15.24
N LYS A 134 19.27 8.61 -15.04
CA LYS A 134 20.20 9.58 -15.67
C LYS A 134 20.00 9.71 -17.19
N ASN A 135 19.76 8.59 -17.88
CA ASN A 135 19.48 8.54 -19.32
C ASN A 135 17.99 8.75 -19.71
N ARG A 136 17.14 9.12 -18.74
CA ARG A 136 15.68 9.33 -18.88
C ARG A 136 14.88 8.15 -19.46
N SER A 137 15.45 6.95 -19.49
CA SER A 137 14.77 5.72 -19.93
C SER A 137 13.66 5.29 -18.98
N ARG A 138 13.77 5.63 -17.70
CA ARG A 138 12.80 5.37 -16.65
C ARG A 138 12.38 6.68 -16.00
N ARG A 139 11.10 6.80 -15.71
CA ARG A 139 10.50 7.95 -15.04
C ARG A 139 9.39 7.46 -14.12
N ILE A 140 9.35 8.01 -12.92
CA ILE A 140 8.32 7.73 -11.93
C ILE A 140 7.80 9.05 -11.43
N GLU A 141 6.49 9.15 -11.37
CA GLU A 141 5.76 10.33 -10.93
C GLU A 141 4.95 9.95 -9.71
N VAL A 142 5.07 10.73 -8.65
CA VAL A 142 4.33 10.56 -7.40
C VAL A 142 3.22 11.59 -7.37
N TYR A 143 1.99 11.10 -7.34
CA TYR A 143 0.78 11.90 -7.22
C TYR A 143 0.20 11.72 -5.84
N ASP A 144 -0.12 12.81 -5.16
CA ASP A 144 -0.54 12.78 -3.77
C ASP A 144 -1.81 13.61 -3.53
N ASP A 145 -2.69 13.07 -2.69
CA ASP A 145 -3.82 13.76 -2.08
C ASP A 145 -3.57 13.82 -0.58
N GLU A 146 -2.77 14.82 -0.18
CA GLU A 146 -2.33 15.04 1.19
C GLU A 146 -3.49 15.06 2.19
N LYS A 147 -4.64 15.63 1.79
CA LYS A 147 -5.82 15.75 2.65
C LYS A 147 -6.46 14.40 2.92
N LEU A 148 -6.46 13.51 1.93
CA LEU A 148 -7.01 12.16 2.09
C LEU A 148 -5.97 11.17 2.62
N GLY A 149 -4.68 11.50 2.62
CA GLY A 149 -3.63 10.60 3.10
C GLY A 149 -3.39 9.43 2.14
N ILE A 150 -3.39 9.70 0.83
CA ILE A 150 -3.14 8.68 -0.20
C ILE A 150 -2.33 9.23 -1.37
N ALA A 151 -1.32 8.45 -1.78
CA ALA A 151 -0.51 8.73 -2.95
C ALA A 151 -0.43 7.53 -3.92
N PHE A 152 -0.11 7.83 -5.17
CA PHE A 152 0.03 6.88 -6.26
C PHE A 152 1.31 7.15 -7.04
N GLU A 153 2.10 6.10 -7.28
CA GLU A 153 3.27 6.16 -8.13
C GLU A 153 2.99 5.60 -9.51
N THR A 154 3.67 6.11 -10.53
CA THR A 154 3.56 5.60 -11.90
C THR A 154 4.72 4.70 -12.31
N ALA A 155 4.42 3.60 -13.01
CA ALA A 155 5.40 2.94 -13.86
C ALA A 155 5.34 3.58 -15.26
N SER A 156 6.36 4.33 -15.65
CA SER A 156 6.40 4.90 -17.01
C SER A 156 6.86 3.87 -18.04
N ALA A 157 5.94 3.49 -18.93
CA ALA A 157 6.25 2.90 -20.22
C ALA A 157 5.55 3.71 -21.32
N ARG A 158 6.14 4.85 -21.69
CA ARG A 158 6.02 5.67 -22.93
C ARG A 158 4.64 5.96 -23.58
N ARG A 159 3.52 5.31 -23.24
CA ARG A 159 2.22 5.45 -23.92
C ARG A 159 1.01 5.52 -22.98
N ARG A 160 1.03 4.86 -21.82
CA ARG A 160 -0.03 4.96 -20.80
C ARG A 160 0.57 4.87 -19.40
N ALA A 161 0.32 5.88 -18.57
CA ALA A 161 0.74 5.86 -17.17
C ALA A 161 -0.15 4.89 -16.38
N ILE A 162 0.48 3.89 -15.77
CA ILE A 162 -0.15 2.89 -14.91
C ILE A 162 0.34 3.12 -13.48
N CYS A 163 -0.57 3.02 -12.53
CA CYS A 163 -0.23 3.02 -11.11
C CYS A 163 0.61 1.77 -10.78
N SER A 164 1.83 1.96 -10.29
CA SER A 164 2.73 0.88 -9.86
C SER A 164 2.65 0.62 -8.37
N MET A 165 2.34 1.65 -7.59
CA MET A 165 2.30 1.59 -6.13
C MET A 165 1.21 2.52 -5.60
N VAL A 166 0.59 2.09 -4.51
CA VAL A 166 -0.28 2.93 -3.68
C VAL A 166 0.39 3.11 -2.33
N VAL A 167 0.31 4.31 -1.79
CA VAL A 167 0.82 4.69 -0.48
C VAL A 167 -0.34 5.25 0.34
N VAL A 168 -0.51 4.78 1.57
CA VAL A 168 -1.40 5.37 2.57
C VAL A 168 -0.52 5.96 3.67
N HIS A 169 -0.77 7.22 4.02
CA HIS A 169 -0.03 7.99 5.02
C HIS A 169 -0.98 8.87 5.81
N THR A 170 -0.52 9.45 6.92
CA THR A 170 -1.35 10.30 7.76
C THR A 170 -1.90 11.48 6.95
N PRO A 171 -3.22 11.76 7.02
CA PRO A 171 -3.80 12.96 6.42
C PRO A 171 -3.13 14.25 6.91
N GLY A 172 -2.86 15.17 5.99
CA GLY A 172 -2.22 16.46 6.28
C GLY A 172 -0.70 16.39 6.47
N GLU A 173 -0.08 15.22 6.34
CA GLU A 173 1.37 15.05 6.34
C GLU A 173 1.83 14.76 4.90
N ALA A 174 2.69 15.61 4.33
CA ALA A 174 3.20 15.40 2.97
C ALA A 174 4.06 14.12 2.89
N PRO A 175 3.99 13.32 1.80
CA PRO A 175 4.76 12.08 1.62
C PRO A 175 6.29 12.27 1.71
N GLY A 176 6.79 13.50 1.54
CA GLY A 176 8.20 13.84 1.70
C GLY A 176 8.73 13.79 3.14
N SER A 177 7.86 13.62 4.14
CA SER A 177 8.24 13.56 5.56
C SER A 177 8.78 12.19 6.01
N TYR A 178 8.56 11.12 5.23
CA TYR A 178 8.74 9.74 5.72
C TYR A 178 9.75 8.85 4.98
N LEU A 179 10.66 9.45 4.20
CA LEU A 179 11.74 8.82 3.42
C LEU A 179 11.28 8.27 2.05
N ASP A 180 12.16 8.48 1.06
CA ASP A 180 11.99 8.10 -0.34
C ASP A 180 12.34 6.62 -0.56
N TYR A 181 11.61 5.69 0.06
CA TYR A 181 11.75 4.27 -0.26
C TYR A 181 10.83 3.90 -1.42
N HIS A 182 11.39 3.67 -2.59
CA HIS A 182 10.60 3.33 -3.75
C HIS A 182 11.13 2.09 -4.45
N ILE A 183 10.25 1.13 -4.68
CA ILE A 183 10.64 -0.18 -5.20
C ILE A 183 11.08 -0.06 -6.65
N GLY A 184 12.31 -0.52 -6.92
CA GLY A 184 12.92 -0.47 -8.24
C GLY A 184 13.46 0.92 -8.61
N PHE A 185 13.62 1.85 -7.66
CA PHE A 185 14.21 3.16 -7.92
C PHE A 185 15.74 3.16 -7.95
N ASP A 186 16.37 1.98 -7.91
CA ASP A 186 17.81 1.85 -8.06
C ASP A 186 18.27 2.67 -9.29
N ASN A 187 19.10 3.69 -9.03
CA ASN A 187 19.63 4.64 -10.02
C ASN A 187 18.64 5.67 -10.60
N LEU A 188 17.50 5.93 -9.96
CA LEU A 188 16.64 7.09 -10.27
C LEU A 188 17.04 8.27 -9.38
N LEU A 189 17.10 9.46 -9.98
CA LEU A 189 17.40 10.71 -9.29
C LEU A 189 16.17 11.60 -9.26
N PRO A 190 15.95 12.38 -8.19
CA PRO A 190 14.91 13.40 -8.17
C PRO A 190 15.15 14.38 -9.31
N VAL A 191 14.08 14.74 -10.00
CA VAL A 191 14.10 15.76 -11.07
C VAL A 191 13.58 17.06 -10.47
N THR A 192 14.47 18.01 -10.27
CA THR A 192 14.09 19.39 -9.92
C THR A 192 13.28 19.98 -11.07
N ARG A 193 12.15 20.60 -10.76
CA ARG A 193 11.38 21.39 -11.74
C ARG A 193 12.07 22.71 -12.01
#